data_AF-A0AAD7NAW3-F1
#
_entry.id   AF-A0AAD7NAW3-F1
#
_cell.length_a   1.000
_cell.length_b   1.000
_cell.length_c   1.000
_cell.angle_alpha   90.00
_cell.angle_beta   90.00
_cell.angle_gamma   90.00
#
_symmetry.space_group_name_H-M   'P 1'
#
loop_
_entity.id
_entity.type
_entity.pdbx_description
1 polymer ?
#
loop_
_entity_poly.entity_id
_entity_poly.type
_entity_poly.pdbx_seq_one_letter_code
_entity_poly.pdbx_strand_id
1 'polypeptide(L)'
;MQTHAAWGDKWHLYVPTSRRSQPLTGPIIRYAIFQHTVNAGAVPWETTIHALVVEAIRRNEFGGFDDKHEFLGKALNGLLPRRARLADLGNGGWNDLAWLLELNQGFYNAASLAAVCSLAEDTSVSWLGKPIDPTAGNERLEPIVTAFPVSPSRNEPSAPLTIIGGETLGFRPNPLSRDRYGLYTNEEMKGLKTLALCIAGVSIVVVVALLVNGHLAAAFILLYITAIAFACVELLASTMYLDRAGWGFLEDEEWGNDLEAKLIKHDSHLGKLTQWGDQQLVPQWEVPRRRPHFSGKLVDLRSRVYVNVVVVSPPNALVPLAIHGSGVTCMLLERPANSEKEPTSSARKVGMCNVPPYIFSQTEKSGSIRIGTSLEIGDTGGEITPHWDIRLPRSGRPGGTAGTSSWKQVFATFVRGLILRAANHQSNS
;
A
#
# COMPACT_ATOMS: atom_id res chain seq x y z
N MET A 1 31.15 -61.00 15.96
CA MET A 1 32.23 -60.10 16.44
C MET A 1 31.82 -58.69 16.04
N GLN A 2 31.38 -57.91 17.02
CA GLN A 2 30.80 -56.57 16.85
C GLN A 2 31.90 -55.56 16.54
N THR A 3 31.72 -54.77 15.48
CA THR A 3 32.45 -53.51 15.29
C THR A 3 31.53 -52.36 15.68
N HIS A 4 31.81 -51.78 16.85
CA HIS A 4 31.21 -50.55 17.33
C HIS A 4 31.62 -49.39 16.42
N ALA A 5 30.67 -48.80 15.71
CA ALA A 5 30.77 -47.42 15.23
C ALA A 5 29.93 -46.56 16.19
N ALA A 6 30.62 -45.71 16.95
CA ALA A 6 30.02 -44.82 17.93
C ALA A 6 29.13 -43.77 17.24
N TRP A 7 27.82 -43.99 17.30
CA TRP A 7 26.81 -42.95 17.15
C TRP A 7 26.44 -42.45 18.56
N GLY A 8 27.05 -41.35 18.97
CA GLY A 8 26.66 -40.48 20.09
C GLY A 8 27.17 -39.09 19.70
N ASP A 9 26.37 -38.03 19.62
CA ASP A 9 25.36 -37.64 20.59
C ASP A 9 24.05 -37.19 19.97
N LYS A 10 22.98 -37.49 20.71
CA LYS A 10 21.60 -37.09 20.46
C LYS A 10 21.50 -35.57 20.43
N TRP A 11 20.92 -35.03 19.35
CA TRP A 11 20.29 -33.70 19.37
C TRP A 11 19.14 -33.74 20.38
N HIS A 12 19.43 -33.50 21.65
CA HIS A 12 18.43 -33.09 22.60
C HIS A 12 18.11 -31.63 22.29
N LEU A 13 16.84 -31.36 22.02
CA LEU A 13 16.28 -30.02 22.01
C LEU A 13 16.54 -29.44 23.41
N TYR A 14 17.65 -28.73 23.58
CA TYR A 14 18.05 -28.22 24.89
C TYR A 14 17.10 -27.08 25.25
N VAL A 15 16.15 -27.34 26.15
CA VAL A 15 15.36 -26.31 26.81
C VAL A 15 16.24 -25.77 27.94
N PRO A 16 16.72 -24.52 27.89
CA PRO A 16 17.49 -23.97 28.99
C PRO A 16 16.54 -23.76 30.18
N THR A 17 16.48 -24.74 31.07
CA THR A 17 15.84 -24.59 32.38
C THR A 17 16.81 -23.89 33.33
N SER A 18 17.04 -22.59 33.16
CA SER A 18 17.31 -21.71 34.32
C SER A 18 17.41 -20.22 33.96
N ARG A 19 16.74 -19.45 34.82
CA ARG A 19 16.78 -17.99 35.08
C ARG A 19 16.01 -17.07 34.12
N ARG A 20 14.93 -16.52 34.71
CA ARG A 20 13.92 -15.57 34.20
C ARG A 20 12.97 -16.17 33.16
N SER A 21 12.07 -17.00 33.68
CA SER A 21 10.81 -17.38 33.05
C SER A 21 9.94 -16.13 32.82
N GLN A 22 10.07 -15.50 31.65
CA GLN A 22 8.89 -14.94 31.01
C GLN A 22 8.02 -16.11 30.52
N PRO A 23 6.68 -16.05 30.62
CA PRO A 23 5.83 -17.09 30.07
C PRO A 23 6.08 -17.16 28.56
N LEU A 24 6.59 -18.31 28.11
CA LEU A 24 6.82 -18.61 26.70
C LEU A 24 5.48 -18.63 25.96
N THR A 25 5.08 -17.48 25.43
CA THR A 25 3.98 -17.32 24.47
C THR A 25 4.41 -17.94 23.14
N GLY A 26 4.32 -19.27 23.05
CA GLY A 26 4.51 -20.07 21.83
C GLY A 26 3.68 -21.35 21.71
N PRO A 27 2.49 -21.51 22.36
CA PRO A 27 1.75 -22.76 22.28
C PRO A 27 1.22 -23.05 20.88
N ILE A 28 0.81 -22.04 20.09
CA ILE A 28 0.15 -22.26 18.77
C ILE A 28 1.14 -22.76 17.71
N ILE A 29 2.31 -22.13 17.58
CA ILE A 29 3.36 -22.51 16.62
C ILE A 29 3.84 -23.94 16.93
N ARG A 30 4.10 -24.24 18.20
CA ARG A 30 4.55 -25.57 18.63
C ARG A 30 3.44 -26.61 18.52
N TYR A 31 2.18 -26.23 18.77
CA TYR A 31 1.02 -27.08 18.58
C TYR A 31 0.84 -27.49 17.12
N ALA A 32 0.97 -26.55 16.17
CA ALA A 32 0.90 -26.86 14.73
C ALA A 32 2.00 -27.84 14.30
N ILE A 33 3.23 -27.65 14.78
CA ILE A 33 4.34 -28.59 14.55
C ILE A 33 4.00 -29.96 15.16
N PHE A 34 3.56 -30.00 16.42
CA PHE A 34 3.26 -31.24 17.13
C PHE A 34 2.12 -32.03 16.48
N GLN A 35 0.99 -31.38 16.18
CA GLN A 35 -0.17 -31.98 15.50
C GLN A 35 0.20 -32.60 14.15
N HIS A 36 1.09 -31.94 13.42
CA HIS A 36 1.55 -32.47 12.15
C HIS A 36 2.49 -33.67 12.33
N THR A 37 3.42 -33.63 13.29
CA THR A 37 4.30 -34.77 13.58
C THR A 37 3.57 -36.02 14.06
N VAL A 38 2.37 -35.88 14.64
CA VAL A 38 1.52 -37.02 15.04
C VAL A 38 0.52 -37.46 13.95
N ASN A 39 0.67 -36.95 12.72
CA ASN A 39 -0.22 -37.25 11.59
C ASN A 39 -1.71 -37.02 11.90
N ALA A 40 -2.04 -35.98 12.69
CA ALA A 40 -3.42 -35.73 13.10
C ALA A 40 -4.37 -35.32 11.94
N GLY A 41 -3.86 -35.19 10.70
CA GLY A 41 -4.64 -34.86 9.49
C GLY A 41 -5.26 -33.46 9.49
N ALA A 42 -5.31 -32.77 10.63
CA ALA A 42 -6.03 -31.52 10.82
C ALA A 42 -5.21 -30.26 10.45
N VAL A 43 -3.88 -30.36 10.34
CA VAL A 43 -3.00 -29.21 10.06
C VAL A 43 -2.37 -29.35 8.67
N PRO A 44 -2.70 -28.45 7.73
CA PRO A 44 -2.10 -28.43 6.40
C PRO A 44 -0.59 -28.21 6.45
N TRP A 45 0.10 -28.72 5.43
CA TRP A 45 1.54 -28.60 5.31
C TRP A 45 2.01 -27.13 5.28
N GLU A 46 1.21 -26.23 4.70
CA GLU A 46 1.48 -24.79 4.67
C GLU A 46 1.62 -24.18 6.08
N THR A 47 0.67 -24.49 6.98
CA THR A 47 0.68 -24.02 8.37
C THR A 47 1.87 -24.59 9.13
N THR A 48 2.23 -25.85 8.89
CA THR A 48 3.38 -26.49 9.51
C THR A 48 4.69 -25.90 9.03
N ILE A 49 4.88 -25.69 7.71
CA ILE A 49 6.06 -24.99 7.18
C ILE A 49 6.15 -23.59 7.77
N HIS A 50 5.05 -22.83 7.80
CA HIS A 50 5.03 -21.49 8.38
C HIS A 50 5.57 -21.50 9.81
N ALA A 51 4.99 -22.37 10.65
CA ALA A 51 5.36 -22.50 12.05
C ALA A 51 6.83 -22.93 12.23
N LEU A 52 7.31 -23.89 11.42
CA LEU A 52 8.70 -24.34 11.44
C LEU A 52 9.68 -23.23 11.07
N VAL A 53 9.40 -22.49 9.99
CA VAL A 53 10.25 -21.40 9.52
C VAL A 53 10.30 -20.27 10.55
N VAL A 54 9.15 -19.85 11.07
CA VAL A 54 9.07 -18.79 12.09
C VAL A 54 9.80 -19.19 13.37
N GLU A 55 9.59 -20.40 13.89
CA GLU A 55 10.30 -20.89 15.08
C GLU A 55 11.81 -21.03 14.83
N ALA A 56 12.23 -21.47 13.64
CA ALA A 56 13.64 -21.59 13.29
C ALA A 56 14.34 -20.22 13.26
N ILE A 57 13.70 -19.20 12.66
CA ILE A 57 14.22 -17.83 12.66
C ILE A 57 14.37 -17.31 14.09
N ARG A 58 13.31 -17.45 14.91
CA ARG A 58 13.31 -17.02 16.31
C ARG A 58 14.39 -17.69 17.15
N ARG A 59 14.61 -18.99 16.96
CA ARG A 59 15.66 -19.73 17.67
C ARG A 59 17.05 -19.34 17.21
N ASN A 60 17.22 -19.06 15.93
CA ASN A 60 18.49 -18.57 15.42
C ASN A 60 18.86 -17.24 16.10
N GLU A 61 17.89 -16.32 16.24
CA GLU A 61 18.08 -15.06 16.98
C GLU A 61 18.36 -15.29 18.46
N PHE A 62 17.53 -16.11 19.14
CA PHE A 62 17.73 -16.39 20.58
C PHE A 62 19.09 -17.03 20.88
N GLY A 63 19.61 -17.84 19.95
CA GLY A 63 20.92 -18.48 20.06
C GLY A 63 22.12 -17.54 19.88
N GLY A 64 21.90 -16.26 19.56
CA GLY A 64 22.97 -15.30 19.29
C GLY A 64 23.71 -15.56 17.97
N PHE A 65 23.06 -16.21 17.01
CA PHE A 65 23.61 -16.46 15.67
C PHE A 65 23.30 -15.32 14.67
N ASP A 66 23.03 -14.12 15.19
CA ASP A 66 22.59 -12.92 14.46
C ASP A 66 23.55 -12.50 13.34
N ASP A 67 24.83 -12.82 13.47
CA ASP A 67 25.86 -12.35 12.53
C ASP A 67 26.21 -13.38 11.44
N LYS A 68 25.75 -14.64 11.57
CA LYS A 68 26.17 -15.70 10.64
C LYS A 68 25.03 -16.44 9.97
N HIS A 69 23.86 -16.63 10.61
CA HIS A 69 22.69 -17.36 10.08
C HIS A 69 22.98 -18.69 9.32
N GLU A 70 24.21 -19.19 9.31
CA GLU A 70 24.82 -20.02 8.26
C GLU A 70 24.18 -21.40 8.19
N PHE A 71 23.57 -21.80 9.30
CA PHE A 71 22.94 -23.08 9.49
C PHE A 71 21.42 -23.03 9.40
N LEU A 72 20.79 -21.86 9.30
CA LEU A 72 19.33 -21.71 9.26
C LEU A 72 18.74 -22.47 8.06
N GLY A 73 19.24 -22.20 6.87
CA GLY A 73 18.83 -22.91 5.66
C GLY A 73 19.14 -24.41 5.74
N LYS A 74 20.34 -24.79 6.17
CA LYS A 74 20.75 -26.20 6.31
C LYS A 74 19.86 -26.98 7.29
N ALA A 75 19.48 -26.38 8.41
CA ALA A 75 18.59 -26.99 9.39
C ALA A 75 17.17 -27.17 8.84
N LEU A 76 16.64 -26.16 8.14
CA LEU A 76 15.31 -26.23 7.53
C LEU A 76 15.26 -27.20 6.34
N ASN A 77 16.36 -27.40 5.62
CA ASN A 77 16.42 -28.32 4.47
C ASN A 77 15.99 -29.75 4.82
N GLY A 78 16.28 -30.24 6.03
CA GLY A 78 15.84 -31.57 6.48
C GLY A 78 14.35 -31.65 6.81
N LEU A 79 13.73 -30.51 7.13
CA LEU A 79 12.37 -30.40 7.67
C LEU A 79 11.32 -30.07 6.60
N LEU A 80 11.74 -29.52 5.46
CA LEU A 80 10.84 -29.19 4.35
C LEU A 80 10.61 -30.39 3.40
N PRO A 81 9.46 -30.46 2.69
CA PRO A 81 9.13 -31.53 1.75
C PRO A 81 10.14 -31.68 0.63
N ARG A 82 10.50 -30.56 0.01
CA ARG A 82 11.50 -30.51 -1.05
C ARG A 82 12.80 -30.02 -0.46
N ARG A 83 13.84 -30.80 -0.75
CA ARG A 83 15.17 -30.62 -0.18
C ARG A 83 16.15 -30.26 -1.28
N ALA A 84 17.01 -29.30 -0.99
CA ALA A 84 18.21 -29.02 -1.76
C ALA A 84 19.32 -30.03 -1.43
N ARG A 85 20.28 -30.18 -2.34
CA ARG A 85 21.53 -30.88 -2.01
C ARG A 85 22.33 -29.99 -1.07
N LEU A 86 23.00 -30.59 -0.08
CA LEU A 86 23.81 -29.83 0.87
C LEU A 86 24.94 -29.03 0.21
N ALA A 87 25.44 -29.49 -0.94
CA ALA A 87 26.45 -28.79 -1.72
C ALA A 87 25.92 -27.49 -2.37
N ASP A 88 24.61 -27.37 -2.54
CA ASP A 88 23.97 -26.20 -3.16
C ASP A 88 23.53 -25.17 -2.10
N LEU A 89 23.55 -25.53 -0.80
CA LEU A 89 23.31 -24.63 0.32
C LEU A 89 24.64 -24.04 0.79
N GLY A 90 24.79 -22.73 0.62
CA GLY A 90 26.04 -22.01 0.85
C GLY A 90 26.29 -21.65 2.32
N ASN A 91 26.89 -20.47 2.53
CA ASN A 91 27.12 -19.89 3.86
C ASN A 91 26.20 -18.69 4.16
N GLY A 92 25.24 -18.41 3.27
CA GLY A 92 24.35 -17.25 3.38
C GLY A 92 22.98 -17.69 3.88
N GLY A 93 22.83 -17.87 5.19
CA GLY A 93 21.64 -18.46 5.82
C GLY A 93 20.27 -17.97 5.32
N TRP A 94 20.16 -16.66 5.09
CA TRP A 94 18.94 -16.04 4.55
C TRP A 94 18.71 -16.31 3.06
N ASN A 95 19.77 -16.33 2.26
CA ASN A 95 19.70 -16.70 0.85
C ASN A 95 19.38 -18.18 0.68
N ASP A 96 19.97 -19.05 1.52
CA ASP A 96 19.64 -20.47 1.57
C ASP A 96 18.17 -20.69 1.94
N LEU A 97 17.66 -19.93 2.93
CA LEU A 97 16.24 -19.94 3.28
C LEU A 97 15.37 -19.50 2.10
N ALA A 98 15.69 -18.37 1.46
CA ALA A 98 14.95 -17.88 0.30
C ALA A 98 14.90 -18.95 -0.81
N TRP A 99 16.03 -19.59 -1.11
CA TRP A 99 16.08 -20.65 -2.11
C TRP A 99 15.27 -21.89 -1.72
N LEU A 100 15.28 -22.29 -0.44
CA LEU A 100 14.43 -23.37 0.05
C LEU A 100 12.93 -23.05 -0.03
N LEU A 101 12.55 -21.80 0.21
CA LEU A 101 11.16 -21.35 0.05
C LEU A 101 10.75 -21.34 -1.43
N GLU A 102 11.63 -20.93 -2.33
CA GLU A 102 11.41 -21.02 -3.78
C GLU A 102 11.18 -22.48 -4.22
N LEU A 103 12.02 -23.40 -3.74
CA LEU A 103 11.90 -24.83 -4.01
C LEU A 103 10.55 -25.40 -3.51
N ASN A 104 10.06 -24.90 -2.38
CA ASN A 104 8.83 -25.33 -1.71
C ASN A 104 7.60 -24.48 -2.04
N GLN A 105 7.62 -23.64 -3.08
CA GLN A 105 6.49 -22.76 -3.46
C GLN A 105 5.17 -23.51 -3.73
N GLY A 106 5.23 -24.81 -4.09
CA GLY A 106 4.03 -25.65 -4.25
C GLY A 106 3.40 -26.13 -2.94
N PHE A 107 4.08 -25.95 -1.81
CA PHE A 107 3.65 -26.34 -0.47
C PHE A 107 3.53 -25.16 0.50
N TYR A 108 4.10 -24.00 0.15
CA TYR A 108 4.18 -22.86 1.03
C TYR A 108 4.14 -21.54 0.26
N ASN A 109 3.28 -20.63 0.73
CA ASN A 109 3.20 -19.28 0.23
C ASN A 109 4.06 -18.32 1.07
N ALA A 110 5.09 -17.72 0.48
CA ALA A 110 5.99 -16.81 1.18
C ALA A 110 5.30 -15.50 1.60
N ALA A 111 4.10 -15.19 1.09
CA ALA A 111 3.30 -14.06 1.54
C ALA A 111 2.95 -14.18 3.03
N SER A 112 2.70 -15.40 3.51
CA SER A 112 2.46 -15.68 4.92
C SER A 112 3.67 -15.32 5.78
N LEU A 113 4.89 -15.61 5.31
CA LEU A 113 6.12 -15.19 6.00
C LEU A 113 6.31 -13.67 5.95
N ALA A 114 6.15 -13.08 4.76
CA ALA A 114 6.33 -11.66 4.55
C ALA A 114 5.37 -10.81 5.41
N ALA A 115 4.14 -11.30 5.65
CA ALA A 115 3.14 -10.65 6.49
C ALA A 115 3.57 -10.57 7.97
N VAL A 116 4.21 -11.62 8.50
CA VAL A 116 4.66 -11.64 9.91
C VAL A 116 6.02 -10.99 10.10
N CYS A 117 6.80 -10.78 9.04
CA CYS A 117 8.17 -10.29 9.16
C CYS A 117 8.24 -8.76 9.16
N SER A 118 8.99 -8.21 10.12
CA SER A 118 9.35 -6.79 10.19
C SER A 118 10.31 -6.39 9.06
N LEU A 119 10.78 -5.15 9.09
CA LEU A 119 11.83 -4.69 8.18
C LEU A 119 13.14 -5.43 8.44
N ALA A 120 13.87 -5.74 7.37
CA ALA A 120 15.17 -6.38 7.48
C ALA A 120 16.18 -5.39 8.11
N GLU A 121 16.90 -5.85 9.13
CA GLU A 121 18.01 -5.07 9.71
C GLU A 121 19.23 -5.08 8.77
N ASP A 122 19.49 -6.23 8.14
CA ASP A 122 20.59 -6.46 7.20
C ASP A 122 20.15 -6.35 5.73
N THR A 123 21.10 -6.16 4.83
CA THR A 123 20.91 -5.98 3.38
C THR A 123 20.85 -7.29 2.59
N SER A 124 21.21 -8.43 3.23
CA SER A 124 21.30 -9.74 2.57
C SER A 124 19.96 -10.27 2.04
N VAL A 125 18.84 -10.02 2.74
CA VAL A 125 17.48 -10.25 2.22
C VAL A 125 16.56 -9.09 2.61
N SER A 126 16.30 -8.17 1.67
CA SER A 126 15.66 -6.88 1.98
C SER A 126 14.22 -6.96 2.50
N TRP A 127 13.49 -8.02 2.15
CA TRP A 127 12.06 -8.14 2.46
C TRP A 127 11.79 -8.95 3.75
N LEU A 128 12.80 -9.68 4.23
CA LEU A 128 12.68 -10.65 5.32
C LEU A 128 13.39 -10.13 6.58
N GLY A 129 12.59 -9.64 7.54
CA GLY A 129 13.05 -9.28 8.87
C GLY A 129 12.59 -10.27 9.94
N LYS A 130 12.72 -9.86 11.20
CA LYS A 130 12.31 -10.65 12.37
C LYS A 130 10.79 -10.90 12.37
N PRO A 131 10.32 -12.14 12.55
CA PRO A 131 8.90 -12.43 12.71
C PRO A 131 8.33 -11.87 14.02
N ILE A 132 7.16 -11.22 13.94
CA ILE A 132 6.40 -10.75 15.10
C ILE A 132 6.10 -11.88 16.10
N ASP A 133 5.94 -11.52 17.37
CA ASP A 133 5.50 -12.46 18.40
C ASP A 133 4.09 -12.97 18.14
N PRO A 134 3.83 -14.29 18.35
CA PRO A 134 2.50 -14.84 18.34
C PRO A 134 1.79 -14.36 19.61
N THR A 135 1.20 -13.17 19.51
CA THR A 135 0.31 -12.59 20.51
C THR A 135 -1.13 -12.68 20.01
N ALA A 136 -2.09 -12.49 20.92
CA ALA A 136 -3.49 -12.44 20.56
C ALA A 136 -3.72 -11.38 19.47
N GLY A 137 -4.38 -11.77 18.37
CA GLY A 137 -4.54 -10.96 17.16
C GLY A 137 -3.63 -11.35 15.99
N ASN A 138 -2.55 -12.11 16.25
CA ASN A 138 -1.57 -12.55 15.25
C ASN A 138 -1.70 -14.04 14.89
N GLU A 139 -2.75 -14.69 15.40
CA GLU A 139 -2.81 -16.16 15.50
C GLU A 139 -3.19 -16.85 14.18
N ARG A 140 -3.79 -16.12 13.23
CA ARG A 140 -4.20 -16.65 11.93
C ARG A 140 -4.16 -15.58 10.86
N LEU A 141 -3.08 -15.60 10.08
CA LEU A 141 -2.93 -14.80 8.86
C LEU A 141 -3.20 -15.70 7.66
N GLU A 142 -4.18 -15.33 6.86
CA GLU A 142 -4.50 -16.03 5.61
C GLU A 142 -3.93 -15.21 4.44
N PRO A 143 -2.93 -15.73 3.70
CA PRO A 143 -2.34 -15.01 2.59
C PRO A 143 -3.37 -14.83 1.47
N ILE A 144 -3.41 -13.64 0.88
CA ILE A 144 -4.34 -13.27 -0.21
C ILE A 144 -3.65 -13.07 -1.55
N VAL A 145 -2.32 -13.04 -1.54
CA VAL A 145 -1.49 -12.98 -2.74
C VAL A 145 -0.59 -14.21 -2.76
N THR A 146 -0.17 -14.63 -3.95
CA THR A 146 0.87 -15.66 -4.07
C THR A 146 2.22 -14.97 -4.09
N ALA A 147 3.11 -15.33 -3.17
CA ALA A 147 4.47 -14.82 -3.18
C ALA A 147 5.49 -15.94 -3.02
N PHE A 148 6.63 -15.77 -3.69
CA PHE A 148 7.78 -16.64 -3.55
C PHE A 148 9.05 -15.82 -3.75
N PRO A 149 10.11 -16.10 -2.97
CA PRO A 149 11.41 -15.54 -3.27
C PRO A 149 11.94 -16.10 -4.59
N VAL A 150 12.75 -15.30 -5.28
CA VAL A 150 13.52 -15.74 -6.44
C VAL A 150 14.99 -15.73 -6.06
N SER A 151 15.71 -16.73 -6.55
CA SER A 151 17.15 -16.84 -6.38
C SER A 151 17.87 -15.52 -6.75
N PRO A 152 18.87 -15.11 -5.97
CA PRO A 152 19.63 -13.90 -6.26
C PRO A 152 20.27 -13.99 -7.65
N SER A 153 20.32 -12.86 -8.36
CA SER A 153 20.93 -12.76 -9.68
C SER A 153 22.25 -12.00 -9.59
N ARG A 154 23.08 -12.03 -10.65
CA ARG A 154 24.31 -11.21 -10.68
C ARG A 154 24.06 -9.72 -10.43
N ASN A 155 22.86 -9.26 -10.77
CA ASN A 155 22.44 -7.88 -10.64
C ASN A 155 21.63 -7.64 -9.36
N GLU A 156 21.42 -8.62 -8.48
CA GLU A 156 20.68 -8.46 -7.21
C GLU A 156 21.31 -9.38 -6.16
N PRO A 157 22.15 -8.85 -5.26
CA PRO A 157 22.87 -9.67 -4.28
C PRO A 157 21.95 -10.30 -3.23
N SER A 158 20.74 -9.78 -3.08
CA SER A 158 19.68 -10.26 -2.18
C SER A 158 18.62 -11.00 -2.97
N ALA A 159 18.12 -12.13 -2.45
CA ALA A 159 16.99 -12.86 -3.02
C ALA A 159 15.68 -12.01 -2.94
N PRO A 160 15.16 -11.48 -4.07
CA PRO A 160 13.95 -10.67 -4.04
C PRO A 160 12.70 -11.53 -3.78
N LEU A 161 11.65 -10.92 -3.24
CA LEU A 161 10.31 -11.50 -3.16
C LEU A 161 9.50 -11.10 -4.39
N THR A 162 8.98 -12.07 -5.12
CA THR A 162 8.01 -11.81 -6.20
C THR A 162 6.61 -12.09 -5.70
N ILE A 163 5.73 -11.09 -5.82
CA ILE A 163 4.30 -11.19 -5.53
C ILE A 163 3.54 -11.27 -6.86
N ILE A 164 2.70 -12.29 -7.04
CA ILE A 164 1.86 -12.48 -8.21
C ILE A 164 0.40 -12.27 -7.83
N GLY A 165 -0.33 -11.56 -8.71
CA GLY A 165 -1.76 -11.32 -8.54
C GLY A 165 -2.04 -10.29 -7.44
N GLY A 166 -1.05 -9.45 -7.12
CA GLY A 166 -1.20 -8.40 -6.13
C GLY A 166 -2.11 -7.30 -6.64
N GLU A 167 -3.02 -6.85 -5.78
CA GLU A 167 -3.61 -5.53 -5.93
C GLU A 167 -2.73 -4.54 -5.14
N THR A 168 -2.56 -3.33 -5.65
CA THR A 168 -1.82 -2.28 -4.93
C THR A 168 -2.67 -1.06 -4.75
N LEU A 169 -2.42 -0.36 -3.67
CA LEU A 169 -2.96 0.96 -3.43
C LEU A 169 -1.81 1.95 -3.51
N GLY A 170 -1.86 2.84 -4.50
CA GLY A 170 -0.90 3.94 -4.61
C GLY A 170 -1.20 5.02 -3.57
N PHE A 171 -0.16 5.60 -2.99
CA PHE A 171 -0.28 6.76 -2.13
C PHE A 171 -0.14 8.05 -2.91
N ARG A 172 -0.83 9.08 -2.45
CA ARG A 172 -0.73 10.41 -3.02
C ARG A 172 0.61 11.04 -2.64
N PRO A 173 1.37 11.59 -3.60
CA PRO A 173 2.60 12.30 -3.30
C PRO A 173 2.33 13.58 -2.48
N ASN A 174 1.21 14.25 -2.77
CA ASN A 174 0.75 15.43 -2.03
C ASN A 174 -0.63 15.14 -1.44
N PRO A 175 -0.71 14.56 -0.23
CA PRO A 175 -1.98 14.17 0.38
C PRO A 175 -2.90 15.36 0.69
N LEU A 176 -2.37 16.59 0.66
CA LEU A 176 -3.08 17.82 0.99
C LEU A 176 -3.32 18.73 -0.22
N SER A 177 -3.41 18.13 -1.41
CA SER A 177 -3.84 18.89 -2.58
C SER A 177 -5.27 19.38 -2.42
N ARG A 178 -5.51 20.64 -2.83
CA ARG A 178 -6.85 21.22 -2.90
C ARG A 178 -7.72 20.50 -3.94
N ASP A 179 -9.00 20.32 -3.63
CA ASP A 179 -9.95 19.68 -4.53
C ASP A 179 -10.29 20.63 -5.69
N ARG A 180 -9.71 20.38 -6.87
CA ARG A 180 -9.96 21.17 -8.09
C ARG A 180 -11.42 21.17 -8.52
N TYR A 181 -12.23 20.24 -8.01
CA TYR A 181 -13.64 20.11 -8.32
C TYR A 181 -14.51 20.28 -7.09
N GLY A 182 -14.04 21.02 -6.08
CA GLY A 182 -14.66 21.13 -4.76
C GLY A 182 -16.18 21.39 -4.77
N LEU A 183 -16.66 22.22 -5.72
CA LEU A 183 -18.08 22.52 -5.92
C LEU A 183 -18.93 21.30 -6.30
N TYR A 184 -18.33 20.32 -6.99
CA TYR A 184 -19.01 19.17 -7.58
C TYR A 184 -18.86 17.90 -6.76
N THR A 185 -17.71 17.70 -6.11
CA THR A 185 -17.38 16.49 -5.34
C THR A 185 -17.90 16.54 -3.90
N ASN A 186 -17.95 17.72 -3.27
CA ASN A 186 -18.30 17.83 -1.86
C ASN A 186 -19.81 17.95 -1.66
N GLU A 187 -20.37 17.08 -0.80
CA GLU A 187 -21.82 17.06 -0.55
C GLU A 187 -22.35 18.32 0.09
N GLU A 188 -21.53 18.98 0.90
CA GLU A 188 -21.86 20.24 1.59
C GLU A 188 -22.07 21.39 0.58
N MET A 189 -21.45 21.29 -0.59
CA MET A 189 -21.57 22.27 -1.67
C MET A 189 -22.76 22.01 -2.58
N LYS A 190 -23.57 20.97 -2.33
CA LYS A 190 -24.79 20.68 -3.13
C LYS A 190 -25.73 21.89 -3.20
N GLY A 191 -25.90 22.63 -2.10
CA GLY A 191 -26.72 23.84 -2.06
C GLY A 191 -26.15 24.96 -2.94
N LEU A 192 -24.87 25.30 -2.75
CA LEU A 192 -24.21 26.35 -3.54
C LEU A 192 -24.13 25.99 -5.02
N LYS A 193 -23.84 24.72 -5.35
CA LYS A 193 -23.87 24.17 -6.71
C LYS A 193 -25.25 24.35 -7.34
N THR A 194 -26.32 23.99 -6.63
CA THR A 194 -27.68 24.13 -7.12
C THR A 194 -28.02 25.59 -7.37
N LEU A 195 -27.68 26.48 -6.43
CA LEU A 195 -27.87 27.92 -6.58
C LEU A 195 -27.10 28.48 -7.78
N ALA A 196 -25.83 28.15 -7.91
CA ALA A 196 -24.98 28.60 -9.02
C ALA A 196 -25.52 28.13 -10.38
N LEU A 197 -26.00 26.89 -10.46
CA LEU A 197 -26.64 26.34 -11.66
C LEU A 197 -27.98 27.03 -11.97
N CYS A 198 -28.80 27.33 -10.95
CA CYS A 198 -30.05 28.08 -11.12
C CYS A 198 -29.79 29.50 -11.64
N ILE A 199 -28.82 30.22 -11.05
CA ILE A 199 -28.43 31.57 -11.49
C ILE A 199 -27.92 31.52 -12.93
N ALA A 200 -27.03 30.58 -13.26
CA ALA A 200 -26.54 30.42 -14.63
C ALA A 200 -27.67 30.12 -15.62
N GLY A 201 -28.62 29.26 -15.24
CA GLY A 201 -29.79 28.94 -16.06
C GLY A 201 -30.67 30.16 -16.33
N VAL A 202 -30.99 30.96 -15.30
CA VAL A 202 -31.76 32.20 -15.44
C VAL A 202 -31.01 33.21 -16.31
N SER A 203 -29.71 33.41 -16.08
CA SER A 203 -28.87 34.28 -16.90
C SER A 203 -28.90 33.88 -18.37
N ILE A 204 -28.83 32.57 -18.68
CA ILE A 204 -28.91 32.08 -20.07
C ILE A 204 -30.26 32.45 -20.71
N VAL A 205 -31.37 32.31 -19.98
CA VAL A 205 -32.71 32.70 -20.49
C VAL A 205 -32.76 34.20 -20.80
N VAL A 206 -32.20 35.04 -19.92
CA VAL A 206 -32.13 36.50 -20.14
C VAL A 206 -31.22 36.85 -21.32
N VAL A 207 -30.06 36.20 -21.44
CA VAL A 207 -29.16 36.38 -22.59
C VAL A 207 -29.89 36.05 -23.90
N VAL A 208 -30.63 34.95 -23.97
CA VAL A 208 -31.41 34.58 -25.16
C VAL A 208 -32.47 35.63 -25.47
N ALA A 209 -33.20 36.14 -24.47
CA ALA A 209 -34.18 37.19 -24.68
C ALA A 209 -33.55 38.50 -25.21
N LEU A 210 -32.39 38.90 -24.68
CA LEU A 210 -31.65 40.07 -25.17
C LEU A 210 -31.17 39.90 -26.60
N LEU A 211 -30.70 38.70 -26.97
CA LEU A 211 -30.30 38.38 -28.34
C LEU A 211 -31.47 38.48 -29.32
N VAL A 212 -32.65 37.93 -28.96
CA VAL A 212 -33.86 38.01 -29.78
C VAL A 212 -34.31 39.46 -29.98
N ASN A 213 -34.14 40.31 -28.97
CA ASN A 213 -34.49 41.73 -29.02
C ASN A 213 -33.39 42.62 -29.66
N GLY A 214 -32.33 42.05 -30.21
CA GLY A 214 -31.26 42.80 -30.90
C GLY A 214 -30.24 43.50 -29.98
N HIS A 215 -30.29 43.28 -28.66
CA HIS A 215 -29.37 43.87 -27.70
C HIS A 215 -28.07 43.03 -27.55
N LEU A 216 -27.32 42.90 -28.64
CA LEU A 216 -26.12 42.03 -28.71
C LEU A 216 -25.07 42.38 -27.64
N ALA A 217 -24.74 43.67 -27.48
CA ALA A 217 -23.71 44.10 -26.52
C ALA A 217 -24.10 43.75 -25.08
N ALA A 218 -25.35 44.01 -24.68
CA ALA A 218 -25.86 43.68 -23.35
C ALA A 218 -25.86 42.16 -23.10
N ALA A 219 -26.25 41.37 -24.10
CA ALA A 219 -26.23 39.91 -24.02
C ALA A 219 -24.82 39.36 -23.78
N PHE A 220 -23.81 39.84 -24.51
CA PHE A 220 -22.42 39.41 -24.32
C PHE A 220 -21.84 39.84 -22.98
N ILE A 221 -22.13 41.08 -22.53
CA ILE A 221 -21.70 41.56 -21.21
C ILE A 221 -22.30 40.68 -20.11
N LEU A 222 -23.61 40.38 -20.17
CA LEU A 222 -24.28 39.55 -19.18
C LEU A 222 -23.73 38.11 -19.17
N LEU A 223 -23.49 37.52 -20.34
CA LEU A 223 -22.89 36.19 -20.45
C LEU A 223 -21.49 36.17 -19.84
N TYR A 224 -20.67 37.18 -20.13
CA TYR A 224 -19.30 37.30 -19.61
C TYR A 224 -19.29 37.45 -18.08
N ILE A 225 -20.12 38.34 -17.53
CA ILE A 225 -20.24 38.53 -16.07
C ILE A 225 -20.73 37.24 -15.40
N THR A 226 -21.72 36.56 -15.97
CA THR A 226 -22.23 35.28 -15.43
C THR A 226 -21.14 34.20 -15.43
N ALA A 227 -20.35 34.11 -16.51
CA ALA A 227 -19.26 33.15 -16.61
C ALA A 227 -18.15 33.44 -15.58
N ILE A 228 -17.78 34.71 -15.38
CA ILE A 228 -16.83 35.11 -14.34
C ILE A 228 -17.38 34.77 -12.96
N ALA A 229 -18.62 35.15 -12.65
CA ALA A 229 -19.22 34.89 -11.35
C ALA A 229 -19.24 33.39 -11.04
N PHE A 230 -19.62 32.56 -12.02
CA PHE A 230 -19.59 31.10 -11.88
C PHE A 230 -18.17 30.56 -11.67
N ALA A 231 -17.20 31.05 -12.44
CA ALA A 231 -15.80 30.68 -12.27
C ALA A 231 -15.25 31.09 -10.89
N CYS A 232 -15.62 32.27 -10.37
CA CYS A 232 -15.26 32.71 -9.03
C CYS A 232 -15.83 31.76 -7.96
N VAL A 233 -17.09 31.32 -8.10
CA VAL A 233 -17.70 30.34 -7.19
C VAL A 233 -16.97 29.00 -7.25
N GLU A 234 -16.64 28.51 -8.46
CA GLU A 234 -15.89 27.27 -8.63
C GLU A 234 -14.48 27.35 -8.03
N LEU A 235 -13.78 28.48 -8.23
CA LEU A 235 -12.46 28.72 -7.66
C LEU A 235 -12.50 28.80 -6.13
N LEU A 236 -13.47 29.52 -5.56
CA LEU A 236 -13.64 29.62 -4.10
C LEU A 236 -13.93 28.24 -3.50
N ALA A 237 -14.84 27.47 -4.09
CA ALA A 237 -15.10 26.11 -3.63
C ALA A 237 -13.85 25.21 -3.72
N SER A 238 -13.05 25.39 -4.78
CA SER A 238 -11.84 24.60 -5.00
C SER A 238 -10.70 24.94 -4.04
N THR A 239 -10.66 26.15 -3.46
CA THR A 239 -9.63 26.52 -2.47
C THR A 239 -10.03 26.17 -1.03
N MET A 240 -11.31 25.96 -0.75
CA MET A 240 -11.80 25.63 0.59
C MET A 240 -11.56 24.18 0.98
N TYR A 241 -11.73 23.24 0.05
CA TYR A 241 -11.72 21.81 0.35
C TYR A 241 -10.40 21.14 -0.04
N LEU A 242 -10.00 20.15 0.77
CA LEU A 242 -8.94 19.22 0.40
C LEU A 242 -9.52 18.09 -0.46
N ASP A 243 -8.73 17.57 -1.39
CA ASP A 243 -9.08 16.36 -2.10
C ASP A 243 -8.96 15.17 -1.13
N ARG A 244 -10.10 14.56 -0.81
CA ARG A 244 -10.19 13.52 0.22
C ARG A 244 -9.96 12.10 -0.31
N ALA A 245 -9.82 11.90 -1.62
CA ALA A 245 -9.80 10.54 -2.16
C ALA A 245 -8.47 9.81 -1.92
N GLY A 246 -8.52 8.52 -1.59
CA GLY A 246 -7.32 7.69 -1.44
C GLY A 246 -6.47 8.00 -0.21
N TRP A 247 -5.34 7.30 -0.12
CA TRP A 247 -4.48 7.32 1.06
C TRP A 247 -3.26 8.23 0.86
N GLY A 248 -2.86 8.86 1.96
CA GLY A 248 -1.70 9.72 2.05
C GLY A 248 -0.77 9.30 3.17
N PHE A 249 0.53 9.49 3.00
CA PHE A 249 1.51 9.37 4.08
C PHE A 249 1.86 10.77 4.60
N LEU A 250 1.82 10.94 5.92
CA LEU A 250 2.15 12.18 6.63
C LEU A 250 3.25 11.89 7.65
N GLU A 251 4.36 12.61 7.58
CA GLU A 251 5.51 12.41 8.47
C GLU A 251 5.27 13.00 9.86
N ASP A 252 5.69 12.31 10.92
CA ASP A 252 5.48 12.80 12.28
C ASP A 252 6.32 14.04 12.62
N GLU A 253 7.44 14.26 11.93
CA GLU A 253 8.26 15.46 12.13
C GLU A 253 7.48 16.74 11.78
N GLU A 254 6.73 16.72 10.68
CA GLU A 254 5.91 17.84 10.24
C GLU A 254 4.55 17.84 10.94
N TRP A 255 3.91 16.68 11.12
CA TRP A 255 2.50 16.58 11.55
C TRP A 255 2.35 16.32 13.04
N GLY A 256 3.20 15.49 13.64
CA GLY A 256 3.27 15.25 15.07
C GLY A 256 1.96 14.75 15.69
N ASN A 257 1.80 15.00 16.99
CA ASN A 257 0.62 14.58 17.78
C ASN A 257 -0.62 15.44 17.50
N ASP A 258 -0.44 16.65 16.95
CA ASP A 258 -1.51 17.60 16.65
C ASP A 258 -2.10 17.41 15.25
N LEU A 259 -2.07 16.20 14.72
CA LEU A 259 -2.53 15.88 13.34
C LEU A 259 -3.92 16.47 13.08
N GLU A 260 -4.88 16.21 13.97
CA GLU A 260 -6.26 16.68 13.81
C GLU A 260 -6.33 18.22 13.81
N ALA A 261 -5.67 18.87 14.77
CA ALA A 261 -5.67 20.32 14.87
C ALA A 261 -5.04 20.99 13.65
N LYS A 262 -3.99 20.39 13.07
CA LYS A 262 -3.38 20.85 11.83
C LYS A 262 -4.30 20.63 10.63
N LEU A 263 -4.89 19.45 10.49
CA LEU A 263 -5.83 19.16 9.39
C LEU A 263 -7.06 20.06 9.42
N ILE A 264 -7.61 20.36 10.60
CA ILE A 264 -8.74 21.30 10.77
C ILE A 264 -8.39 22.70 10.26
N LYS A 265 -7.13 23.15 10.41
CA LYS A 265 -6.70 24.44 9.85
C LYS A 265 -6.70 24.46 8.32
N HIS A 266 -6.51 23.30 7.68
CA HIS A 266 -6.51 23.18 6.23
C HIS A 266 -7.90 22.92 5.66
N ASP A 267 -8.69 22.08 6.32
CA ASP A 267 -10.10 21.77 6.00
C ASP A 267 -10.86 21.55 7.32
N SER A 268 -11.74 22.49 7.64
CA SER A 268 -12.53 22.49 8.89
C SER A 268 -13.41 21.25 9.07
N HIS A 269 -13.65 20.49 8.00
CA HIS A 269 -14.52 19.32 8.01
C HIS A 269 -13.79 18.00 8.35
N LEU A 270 -12.47 18.04 8.58
CA LEU A 270 -11.67 16.88 8.99
C LEU A 270 -11.65 16.63 10.50
N GLY A 271 -12.54 17.29 11.27
CA GLY A 271 -12.40 17.49 12.71
C GLY A 271 -12.46 16.29 13.66
N LYS A 272 -12.57 15.06 13.16
CA LYS A 272 -12.40 13.86 14.00
C LYS A 272 -11.83 12.74 13.14
N LEU A 273 -10.56 12.42 13.37
CA LEU A 273 -9.93 11.24 12.80
C LEU A 273 -10.07 10.08 13.78
N THR A 274 -10.13 8.87 13.24
CA THR A 274 -10.20 7.64 14.02
C THR A 274 -8.94 6.83 13.75
N GLN A 275 -8.19 6.53 14.80
CA GLN A 275 -7.06 5.61 14.69
C GLN A 275 -7.58 4.19 14.47
N TRP A 276 -7.09 3.54 13.43
CA TRP A 276 -7.32 2.12 13.23
C TRP A 276 -6.38 1.30 14.12
N GLY A 277 -6.92 0.26 14.74
CA GLY A 277 -6.16 -0.64 15.60
C GLY A 277 -6.24 -0.35 17.11
N ASP A 278 -6.67 0.84 17.54
CA ASP A 278 -6.68 1.20 18.98
C ASP A 278 -7.61 0.34 19.84
N GLN A 279 -8.68 -0.16 19.23
CA GLN A 279 -9.68 -1.01 19.89
C GLN A 279 -9.61 -2.46 19.42
N GLN A 280 -8.57 -2.83 18.68
CA GLN A 280 -8.47 -4.11 18.00
C GLN A 280 -7.13 -4.76 18.29
N LEU A 281 -7.13 -6.09 18.34
CA LEU A 281 -5.89 -6.87 18.41
C LEU A 281 -5.29 -6.91 17.00
N VAL A 282 -4.53 -5.87 16.65
CA VAL A 282 -3.81 -5.78 15.38
C VAL A 282 -2.34 -6.18 15.57
N PRO A 283 -1.73 -6.88 14.59
CA PRO A 283 -0.30 -7.11 14.60
C PRO A 283 0.52 -5.84 14.75
N GLN A 284 1.59 -5.91 15.54
CA GLN A 284 2.54 -4.83 15.73
C GLN A 284 3.93 -5.34 15.38
N TRP A 285 4.64 -4.60 14.54
CA TRP A 285 6.00 -4.93 14.15
C TRP A 285 6.98 -4.19 15.04
N GLU A 286 8.05 -4.89 15.42
CA GLU A 286 9.16 -4.27 16.13
C GLU A 286 9.83 -3.21 15.25
N VAL A 287 10.19 -2.10 15.90
CA VAL A 287 10.94 -1.01 15.28
C VAL A 287 12.37 -1.48 14.96
N PRO A 288 12.90 -1.21 13.76
CA PRO A 288 14.25 -1.60 13.39
C PRO A 288 15.29 -0.97 14.33
N ARG A 289 16.21 -1.77 14.89
CA ARG A 289 17.22 -1.24 15.83
C ARG A 289 18.41 -0.59 15.14
N ARG A 290 18.81 -1.15 14.00
CA ARG A 290 20.08 -0.83 13.31
C ARG A 290 19.92 0.17 12.15
N ARG A 291 18.69 0.55 11.79
CA ARG A 291 18.42 1.46 10.67
C ARG A 291 17.75 2.75 11.13
N PRO A 292 18.11 3.89 10.52
CA PRO A 292 17.33 5.11 10.68
C PRO A 292 15.90 4.81 10.22
N HIS A 293 14.97 5.16 11.09
CA HIS A 293 13.55 5.00 10.86
C HIS A 293 12.86 6.25 11.37
N PHE A 294 11.68 6.51 10.84
CA PHE A 294 10.83 7.58 11.32
C PHE A 294 9.39 7.07 11.40
N SER A 295 8.66 7.70 12.30
CA SER A 295 7.24 7.45 12.48
C SER A 295 6.46 8.37 11.55
N GLY A 296 5.32 7.87 11.08
CA GLY A 296 4.39 8.65 10.30
C GLY A 296 2.99 8.07 10.41
N LYS A 297 2.06 8.73 9.73
CA LYS A 297 0.64 8.37 9.73
C LYS A 297 0.19 8.16 8.30
N LEU A 298 -0.37 7.00 8.02
CA LEU A 298 -1.15 6.76 6.81
C LEU A 298 -2.57 7.21 7.05
N VAL A 299 -3.08 8.14 6.25
CA VAL A 299 -4.39 8.77 6.45
C VAL A 299 -5.25 8.59 5.20
N ASP A 300 -6.47 8.11 5.40
CA ASP A 300 -7.55 8.20 4.43
C ASP A 300 -8.48 9.34 4.85
N LEU A 301 -8.39 10.47 4.13
CA LEU A 301 -9.15 11.68 4.40
C LEU A 301 -10.65 11.51 4.13
N ARG A 302 -11.05 10.54 3.29
CA ARG A 302 -12.45 10.26 2.98
C ARG A 302 -13.11 9.47 4.11
N SER A 303 -12.47 8.42 4.59
CA SER A 303 -13.01 7.62 5.70
C SER A 303 -12.65 8.20 7.08
N ARG A 304 -11.76 9.21 7.12
CA ARG A 304 -11.24 9.83 8.35
C ARG A 304 -10.55 8.81 9.26
N VAL A 305 -9.92 7.80 8.66
CA VAL A 305 -9.17 6.77 9.37
C VAL A 305 -7.68 7.03 9.18
N TYR A 306 -6.91 6.84 10.24
CA TYR A 306 -5.45 6.81 10.12
C TYR A 306 -4.82 5.61 10.81
N VAL A 307 -3.62 5.26 10.37
CA VAL A 307 -2.79 4.18 10.91
C VAL A 307 -1.42 4.75 11.21
N ASN A 308 -0.91 4.53 12.42
CA ASN A 308 0.47 4.84 12.75
C ASN A 308 1.39 3.80 12.12
N VAL A 309 2.44 4.25 11.47
CA VAL A 309 3.40 3.39 10.78
C VAL A 309 4.82 3.83 11.10
N VAL A 310 5.73 2.87 11.08
CA VAL A 310 7.17 3.11 11.16
C VAL A 310 7.78 2.69 9.84
N VAL A 311 8.50 3.62 9.22
CA VAL A 311 9.08 3.43 7.90
C VAL A 311 10.55 3.83 7.87
N VAL A 312 11.31 3.24 6.95
CA VAL A 312 12.71 3.64 6.67
C VAL A 312 12.82 4.73 5.61
N SER A 313 11.80 4.88 4.77
CA SER A 313 11.67 5.91 3.74
C SER A 313 10.20 6.14 3.41
N PRO A 314 9.82 7.31 2.82
CA PRO A 314 8.43 7.64 2.58
C PRO A 314 7.82 6.63 1.58
N PRO A 315 6.78 5.89 1.97
CA PRO A 315 6.15 4.94 1.06
C PRO A 315 5.35 5.69 -0.01
N ASN A 316 5.24 5.10 -1.19
CA ASN A 316 4.36 5.59 -2.26
C ASN A 316 3.32 4.56 -2.72
N ALA A 317 3.35 3.36 -2.14
CA ALA A 317 2.33 2.35 -2.36
C ALA A 317 2.24 1.40 -1.16
N LEU A 318 1.13 0.68 -1.07
CA LEU A 318 1.02 -0.54 -0.27
C LEU A 318 0.57 -1.73 -1.12
N VAL A 319 0.94 -2.92 -0.67
CA VAL A 319 0.46 -4.20 -1.19
C VAL A 319 -0.15 -5.02 -0.05
N PRO A 320 -1.43 -5.42 -0.13
CA PRO A 320 -2.04 -6.36 0.80
C PRO A 320 -1.38 -7.74 0.70
N LEU A 321 -1.00 -8.33 1.83
CA LEU A 321 -0.34 -9.64 1.88
C LEU A 321 -1.24 -10.73 2.45
N ALA A 322 -1.87 -10.44 3.58
CA ALA A 322 -2.67 -11.40 4.33
C ALA A 322 -3.84 -10.71 5.04
N ILE A 323 -4.93 -11.46 5.22
CA ILE A 323 -6.09 -11.04 6.01
C ILE A 323 -6.05 -11.75 7.36
N HIS A 324 -6.47 -11.06 8.40
CA HIS A 324 -6.71 -11.59 9.73
C HIS A 324 -8.04 -11.04 10.28
N GLY A 325 -8.52 -11.60 11.39
CA GLY A 325 -9.86 -11.25 11.92
C GLY A 325 -10.06 -9.77 12.29
N SER A 326 -8.98 -9.01 12.43
CA SER A 326 -8.98 -7.60 12.81
C SER A 326 -8.52 -6.66 11.68
N GLY A 327 -8.23 -7.14 10.47
CA GLY A 327 -7.79 -6.27 9.37
C GLY A 327 -7.01 -6.96 8.28
N VAL A 328 -6.25 -6.15 7.55
CA VAL A 328 -5.38 -6.60 6.46
C VAL A 328 -3.97 -6.18 6.76
N THR A 329 -3.05 -7.14 6.77
CA THR A 329 -1.63 -6.90 6.85
C THR A 329 -1.11 -6.51 5.48
N CYS A 330 -0.51 -5.34 5.40
CA CYS A 330 0.03 -4.76 4.18
C CYS A 330 1.53 -4.51 4.32
N MET A 331 2.23 -4.68 3.21
CA MET A 331 3.61 -4.22 3.06
C MET A 331 3.60 -2.83 2.45
N LEU A 332 4.36 -1.91 3.06
CA LEU A 332 4.58 -0.58 2.54
C LEU A 332 5.77 -0.61 1.58
N LEU A 333 5.57 -0.03 0.41
CA LEU A 333 6.51 -0.05 -0.69
C LEU A 333 6.92 1.35 -1.08
N GLU A 334 8.17 1.46 -1.49
CA GLU A 334 8.68 2.56 -2.29
C GLU A 334 9.00 2.02 -3.67
N ARG A 335 8.16 2.40 -4.63
CA ARG A 335 8.27 2.04 -6.04
C ARG A 335 9.03 3.14 -6.78
N PRO A 336 9.93 2.81 -7.70
CA PRO A 336 10.55 3.83 -8.54
C PRO A 336 9.49 4.50 -9.42
N ALA A 337 9.64 5.80 -9.67
CA ALA A 337 8.68 6.63 -10.42
C ALA A 337 8.40 6.08 -11.84
N ASN A 338 9.38 5.37 -12.42
CA ASN A 338 9.27 4.75 -13.75
C ASN A 338 8.68 3.32 -13.73
N SER A 339 8.21 2.82 -12.58
CA SER A 339 7.75 1.43 -12.46
C SER A 339 6.54 1.07 -13.31
N GLU A 340 5.75 2.06 -13.78
CA GLU A 340 4.69 1.84 -14.76
C GLU A 340 5.24 1.54 -16.17
N LYS A 341 6.41 2.09 -16.51
CA LYS A 341 7.08 1.89 -17.81
C LYS A 341 8.03 0.69 -17.78
N GLU A 342 8.62 0.42 -16.62
CA GLU A 342 9.57 -0.67 -16.38
C GLU A 342 9.02 -1.62 -15.31
N PRO A 343 8.22 -2.63 -15.70
CA PRO A 343 7.63 -3.59 -14.76
C PRO A 343 8.67 -4.48 -14.07
N THR A 344 9.92 -4.47 -14.54
CA THR A 344 11.06 -5.18 -13.94
C THR A 344 11.71 -4.43 -12.80
N SER A 345 11.36 -3.16 -12.58
CA SER A 345 11.95 -2.35 -11.53
C SER A 345 11.52 -2.86 -10.14
N SER A 346 12.50 -3.19 -9.31
CA SER A 346 12.25 -3.73 -7.98
C SER A 346 11.76 -2.63 -7.03
N ALA A 347 10.65 -2.89 -6.34
CA ALA A 347 10.20 -2.06 -5.23
C ALA A 347 11.04 -2.33 -3.98
N ARG A 348 11.17 -1.32 -3.11
CA ARG A 348 11.80 -1.45 -1.79
C ARG A 348 10.71 -1.64 -0.73
N LYS A 349 10.88 -2.62 0.15
CA LYS A 349 10.08 -2.75 1.38
C LYS A 349 10.51 -1.64 2.35
N VAL A 350 9.60 -0.77 2.73
CA VAL A 350 9.91 0.38 3.59
C VAL A 350 9.17 0.38 4.92
N GLY A 351 8.13 -0.44 5.06
CA GLY A 351 7.43 -0.66 6.31
C GLY A 351 6.40 -1.77 6.23
N MET A 352 5.68 -1.95 7.34
CA MET A 352 4.54 -2.84 7.46
C MET A 352 3.42 -2.08 8.16
N CYS A 353 2.17 -2.39 7.83
CA CYS A 353 1.03 -1.81 8.52
C CYS A 353 -0.17 -2.76 8.51
N ASN A 354 -1.11 -2.50 9.41
CA ASN A 354 -2.44 -3.10 9.37
C ASN A 354 -3.47 -2.03 9.03
N VAL A 355 -4.30 -2.32 8.06
CA VAL A 355 -5.32 -1.40 7.55
C VAL A 355 -6.71 -2.04 7.59
N PRO A 356 -7.78 -1.22 7.53
CA PRO A 356 -9.13 -1.74 7.47
C PRO A 356 -9.40 -2.54 6.19
N PRO A 357 -10.29 -3.55 6.21
CA PRO A 357 -10.62 -4.35 5.02
C PRO A 357 -11.19 -3.56 3.83
N TYR A 358 -11.74 -2.36 4.04
CA TYR A 358 -12.30 -1.58 2.93
C TYR A 358 -11.24 -1.16 1.90
N ILE A 359 -9.94 -1.28 2.20
CA ILE A 359 -8.87 -0.94 1.26
C ILE A 359 -8.98 -1.71 -0.06
N PHE A 360 -9.57 -2.93 -0.08
CA PHE A 360 -9.78 -3.70 -1.31
C PHE A 360 -10.72 -3.02 -2.31
N SER A 361 -11.55 -2.07 -1.86
CA SER A 361 -12.37 -1.27 -2.77
C SER A 361 -11.60 -0.12 -3.43
N GLN A 362 -10.39 0.15 -2.94
CA GLN A 362 -9.53 1.26 -3.37
C GLN A 362 -8.26 0.77 -4.07
N THR A 363 -7.95 -0.54 -3.99
CA THR A 363 -6.81 -1.16 -4.65
C THR A 363 -7.05 -1.35 -6.14
N GLU A 364 -5.96 -1.30 -6.90
CA GLU A 364 -5.95 -1.54 -8.35
C GLU A 364 -5.09 -2.77 -8.65
N LYS A 365 -5.47 -3.55 -9.68
CA LYS A 365 -4.70 -4.71 -10.11
C LYS A 365 -3.32 -4.30 -10.60
N SER A 366 -2.27 -4.85 -9.99
CA SER A 366 -0.89 -4.42 -10.16
C SER A 366 0.00 -5.62 -10.47
N GLY A 367 -0.26 -6.25 -11.62
CA GLY A 367 0.54 -7.35 -12.20
C GLY A 367 1.34 -8.22 -11.21
N SER A 368 2.63 -8.40 -11.50
CA SER A 368 3.60 -8.98 -10.58
C SER A 368 4.50 -7.89 -10.01
N ILE A 369 4.77 -7.93 -8.71
CA ILE A 369 5.61 -6.95 -8.01
C ILE A 369 6.86 -7.67 -7.51
N ARG A 370 8.03 -7.17 -7.91
CA ARG A 370 9.32 -7.65 -7.41
C ARG A 370 9.77 -6.73 -6.26
N ILE A 371 10.12 -7.31 -5.12
CA ILE A 371 10.54 -6.58 -3.92
C ILE A 371 11.95 -7.02 -3.57
N GLY A 372 12.87 -6.07 -3.48
CA GLY A 372 14.31 -6.35 -3.41
C GLY A 372 15.09 -5.14 -2.90
N THR A 373 16.40 -5.27 -2.79
CA THR A 373 17.27 -4.11 -2.59
C THR A 373 17.25 -3.29 -3.88
N SER A 374 16.76 -2.05 -3.84
CA SER A 374 16.97 -1.13 -4.95
C SER A 374 18.46 -0.90 -5.10
N LEU A 375 19.07 -1.47 -6.13
CA LEU A 375 20.36 -0.99 -6.60
C LEU A 375 20.09 0.37 -7.20
N GLU A 376 20.42 1.41 -6.46
CA GLU A 376 20.88 2.63 -7.12
C GLU A 376 22.02 2.18 -8.03
N ILE A 377 21.75 2.18 -9.34
CA ILE A 377 22.80 2.16 -10.35
C ILE A 377 23.74 3.29 -9.95
N GLY A 378 24.98 2.93 -9.62
CA GLY A 378 26.00 3.89 -9.24
C GLY A 378 26.17 4.98 -10.31
N ASP A 379 26.51 6.16 -9.81
CA ASP A 379 27.14 7.28 -10.51
C ASP A 379 26.24 8.15 -11.42
N THR A 380 25.76 9.27 -10.89
CA THR A 380 26.39 10.60 -11.06
C THR A 380 25.49 11.67 -10.44
N GLY A 381 26.10 12.69 -9.83
CA GLY A 381 25.42 13.82 -9.21
C GLY A 381 24.60 14.66 -10.19
N GLY A 382 23.39 14.21 -10.49
CA GLY A 382 22.34 14.97 -11.14
C GLY A 382 21.26 15.28 -10.13
N GLU A 383 21.06 16.56 -9.85
CA GLU A 383 19.89 17.09 -9.17
C GLU A 383 18.63 16.61 -9.93
N ILE A 384 17.95 15.58 -9.39
CA ILE A 384 16.70 15.07 -9.98
C ILE A 384 15.62 16.09 -9.67
N THR A 385 15.41 17.02 -10.60
CA THR A 385 14.21 17.84 -10.63
C THR A 385 13.00 16.93 -10.87
N PRO A 386 11.92 17.05 -10.08
CA PRO A 386 10.71 16.28 -10.32
C PRO A 386 10.09 16.71 -11.66
N HIS A 387 10.13 15.79 -12.63
CA HIS A 387 9.50 15.98 -13.93
C HIS A 387 7.98 15.81 -13.80
N TRP A 388 7.26 16.93 -13.79
CA TRP A 388 5.80 16.97 -13.80
C TRP A 388 5.28 16.55 -15.17
N ASP A 389 4.77 15.31 -15.28
CA ASP A 389 3.96 14.90 -16.42
C ASP A 389 2.49 14.86 -15.96
N ILE A 390 1.74 15.93 -16.27
CA ILE A 390 0.31 16.04 -15.96
C ILE A 390 -0.43 15.06 -16.87
N ARG A 391 -0.62 13.83 -16.41
CA ARG A 391 -1.65 12.93 -16.95
C ARG A 391 -2.90 13.09 -16.11
N LEU A 392 -3.93 13.62 -16.74
CA LEU A 392 -5.30 13.61 -16.20
C LEU A 392 -5.65 12.18 -15.79
N PRO A 393 -6.21 11.95 -14.59
CA PRO A 393 -6.69 10.63 -14.23
C PRO A 393 -7.69 10.16 -15.28
N ARG A 394 -7.45 8.99 -15.87
CA ARG A 394 -8.49 8.26 -16.58
C ARG A 394 -9.59 8.02 -15.56
N SER A 395 -10.71 8.72 -15.72
CA SER A 395 -11.91 8.51 -14.93
C SER A 395 -12.27 7.03 -14.96
N GLY A 396 -12.05 6.34 -13.85
CA GLY A 396 -12.66 5.04 -13.59
C GLY A 396 -14.16 5.21 -13.74
N ARG A 397 -14.74 4.51 -14.72
CA ARG A 397 -16.19 4.44 -14.90
C ARG A 397 -16.79 3.77 -13.67
N PRO A 398 -17.72 4.41 -12.94
CA PRO A 398 -18.72 3.65 -12.21
C PRO A 398 -19.65 3.05 -13.26
N GLY A 399 -19.80 1.72 -13.23
CA GLY A 399 -20.86 1.03 -13.97
C GLY A 399 -22.22 1.56 -13.52
N GLY A 400 -22.83 2.37 -14.38
CA GLY A 400 -24.17 2.91 -14.20
C GLY A 400 -24.67 3.43 -15.54
N THR A 401 -25.41 2.60 -16.25
CA THR A 401 -26.11 2.97 -17.48
C THR A 401 -27.20 3.99 -17.17
N ALA A 402 -26.86 5.28 -17.31
CA ALA A 402 -27.81 6.35 -17.58
C ALA A 402 -27.09 7.44 -18.36
N GLY A 403 -27.50 7.67 -19.61
CA GLY A 403 -26.90 8.64 -20.50
C GLY A 403 -26.97 10.04 -19.91
N THR A 404 -25.81 10.56 -19.49
CA THR A 404 -25.63 11.99 -19.27
C THR A 404 -24.65 12.48 -20.33
N SER A 405 -25.20 13.00 -21.42
CA SER A 405 -24.44 13.87 -22.31
C SER A 405 -23.85 14.97 -21.44
N SER A 406 -22.53 15.10 -21.43
CA SER A 406 -21.85 16.16 -20.68
C SER A 406 -22.50 17.50 -21.00
N TRP A 407 -22.95 18.26 -19.99
CA TRP A 407 -23.51 19.60 -20.19
C TRP A 407 -22.58 20.49 -21.02
N LYS A 408 -21.27 20.24 -21.00
CA LYS A 408 -20.28 20.89 -21.87
C LYS A 408 -20.53 20.60 -23.36
N GLN A 409 -20.90 19.37 -23.72
CA GLN A 409 -21.26 19.00 -25.09
C GLN A 409 -22.60 19.60 -25.51
N VAL A 410 -23.61 19.60 -24.63
CA VAL A 410 -24.91 20.23 -24.91
C VAL A 410 -24.74 21.74 -25.11
N PHE A 411 -24.00 22.39 -24.24
CA PHE A 411 -23.70 23.83 -24.33
C PHE A 411 -22.87 24.16 -25.58
N ALA A 412 -21.82 23.38 -25.89
CA ALA A 412 -21.02 23.59 -27.10
C ALA A 412 -21.86 23.43 -28.38
N THR A 413 -22.78 22.46 -28.42
CA THR A 413 -23.66 22.23 -29.56
C THR A 413 -24.68 23.35 -29.72
N PHE A 414 -25.23 23.85 -28.60
CA PHE A 414 -26.15 24.97 -28.58
C PHE A 414 -25.48 26.28 -29.03
N VAL A 415 -24.29 26.59 -28.51
CA VAL A 415 -23.50 27.77 -28.92
C VAL A 415 -23.15 27.71 -30.40
N ARG A 416 -22.75 26.53 -30.91
CA ARG A 416 -22.47 26.33 -32.34
C ARG A 416 -23.70 26.56 -33.21
N GLY A 417 -24.88 26.13 -32.77
CA GLY A 417 -26.15 26.39 -33.45
C GLY A 417 -26.54 27.87 -33.48
N LEU A 418 -26.27 28.61 -32.41
CA LEU A 418 -26.50 30.06 -32.32
C LEU A 418 -25.57 30.86 -33.23
N ILE A 419 -24.28 30.50 -33.27
CA ILE A 419 -23.29 31.13 -34.16
C ILE A 419 -23.66 30.89 -35.63
N LEU A 420 -24.05 29.66 -35.99
CA LEU A 420 -24.44 29.33 -37.36
C LEU A 420 -25.72 30.05 -37.82
N ARG A 421 -26.69 30.27 -36.91
CA ARG A 421 -27.90 31.05 -37.20
C ARG A 421 -27.61 32.55 -37.32
N ALA A 422 -26.72 33.10 -36.50
CA ALA A 422 -26.30 34.49 -36.61
C ALA A 422 -25.52 34.76 -37.90
N ALA A 423 -24.67 33.82 -38.33
CA ALA A 423 -23.93 33.92 -39.60
C ALA A 423 -24.85 33.88 -40.83
N ASN A 424 -25.89 33.04 -40.82
CA ASN A 424 -26.87 32.98 -41.92
C ASN A 424 -27.80 34.20 -41.99
N HIS A 425 -27.92 34.99 -40.91
CA HIS A 425 -28.75 36.19 -40.92
C HIS A 425 -28.02 37.43 -41.47
N GLN A 426 -26.68 37.39 -41.53
CA GLN A 426 -25.84 38.43 -42.16
C GLN A 426 -25.60 38.21 -43.66
N SER A 427 -25.90 37.04 -44.21
CA SER A 427 -25.75 36.78 -45.65
C SER A 427 -26.98 37.11 -46.50
N ASN A 428 -28.10 37.51 -45.86
CA ASN A 428 -29.38 37.83 -46.52
C ASN A 428 -29.78 39.31 -46.36
N SER A 429 -28.84 40.17 -45.94
CA SER A 429 -28.91 41.64 -45.99
C SER A 429 -27.74 42.12 -46.82
#